data_AF-A0A8J5UYV7-F1
#
_entry.id   AF-A0A8J5UYV7-F1
#
_cell.length_a   1.000
_cell.length_b   1.000
_cell.length_c   1.000
_cell.angle_alpha   90.00
_cell.angle_beta   90.00
_cell.angle_gamma   90.00
#
_symmetry.space_group_name_H-M   'P 1'
#
loop_
_entity.id
_entity.type
_entity.pdbx_description
1 polymer ?
#
loop_
_entity_poly.entity_id
_entity_poly.type
_entity_poly.pdbx_seq_one_letter_code
_entity_poly.pdbx_strand_id
1 'polypeptide(L)'
;MYRITLGLYLYLAVFADAVYRNCDSQIESYNNVTVSNCNPIASKCILPRGKNTTIEINFNLDKDIKRVSTVVRGVIVNFPLPYPLTVTDACEASGLKCPLTKDDGPYSYKLDLPVKKDFPRVLI
;
A
#
# COMPACT_ATOMS: atom_id res chain seq x y z
N MET A 1 55.81 -13.20 -4.95
CA MET A 1 54.49 -13.03 -5.59
C MET A 1 53.68 -12.04 -4.76
N TYR A 2 53.45 -10.82 -5.26
CA TYR A 2 52.64 -9.81 -4.57
C TYR A 2 51.20 -9.89 -5.09
N ARG A 3 50.24 -10.23 -4.22
CA ARG A 3 48.82 -10.32 -4.56
C ARG A 3 48.17 -8.97 -4.25
N ILE A 4 47.81 -8.21 -5.28
CA ILE A 4 47.02 -6.99 -5.14
C ILE A 4 45.55 -7.42 -5.08
N THR A 5 44.99 -7.48 -3.88
CA THR A 5 43.55 -7.66 -3.68
C THR A 5 42.85 -6.33 -3.93
N LEU A 6 42.28 -6.16 -5.13
CA LEU A 6 41.31 -5.11 -5.43
C LEU A 6 40.00 -5.46 -4.72
N GLY A 7 39.79 -4.88 -3.54
CA GLY A 7 38.54 -5.00 -2.79
C GLY A 7 37.43 -4.28 -3.55
N LEU A 8 36.63 -5.05 -4.29
CA LEU A 8 35.38 -4.56 -4.88
C LEU A 8 34.39 -4.33 -3.74
N TYR A 9 34.37 -3.12 -3.19
CA TYR A 9 33.35 -2.68 -2.23
C TYR A 9 32.01 -2.63 -2.98
N LEU A 10 31.33 -3.76 -3.05
CA LEU A 10 29.96 -3.84 -3.56
C LEU A 10 29.07 -3.20 -2.49
N TYR A 11 28.82 -1.90 -2.64
CA TYR A 11 27.76 -1.23 -1.89
C TYR A 11 26.44 -1.89 -2.30
N LEU A 12 25.92 -2.78 -1.45
CA LEU A 12 24.53 -3.21 -1.53
C LEU A 12 23.68 -1.96 -1.32
N ALA A 13 23.13 -1.42 -2.41
CA ALA A 13 22.11 -0.39 -2.32
C ALA A 13 20.93 -1.01 -1.56
N VAL A 14 20.72 -0.57 -0.32
CA VAL A 14 19.50 -0.85 0.41
C VAL A 14 18.40 -0.08 -0.30
N PHE A 15 17.61 -0.78 -1.13
CA PHE A 15 16.38 -0.22 -1.66
C PHE A 15 15.41 -0.14 -0.50
N ALA A 16 15.21 1.07 0.03
CA ALA A 16 14.12 1.33 0.95
C ALA A 16 12.83 1.34 0.13
N ASP A 17 12.12 0.21 0.13
CA ASP A 17 10.74 0.16 -0.34
C ASP A 17 9.89 1.14 0.48
N ALA A 18 8.90 1.75 -0.18
CA ALA A 18 8.00 2.71 0.41
C ALA A 18 7.51 2.22 1.78
N VAL A 19 7.77 3.02 2.84
CA VAL A 19 7.54 2.62 4.23
C VAL A 19 6.04 2.58 4.51
N TYR A 20 5.37 1.49 4.13
CA TYR A 20 4.06 1.15 4.64
C TYR A 20 4.24 0.43 5.98
N ARG A 21 3.34 0.72 6.93
CA ARG A 21 3.31 0.08 8.24
C ARG A 21 2.15 -0.91 8.29
N ASN A 22 2.41 -2.16 8.62
CA ASN A 22 1.34 -3.10 8.92
C ASN A 22 0.68 -2.68 10.24
N CYS A 23 -0.62 -2.39 10.19
CA CYS A 23 -1.43 -1.96 11.32
C CYS A 23 -2.22 -3.13 11.92
N ASP A 24 -1.57 -4.29 12.05
CA ASP A 24 -2.14 -5.53 12.60
C ASP A 24 -3.20 -6.20 11.72
N SER A 25 -2.87 -6.38 10.43
CA SER A 25 -3.72 -7.12 9.50
C SER A 25 -3.54 -8.64 9.63
N GLN A 26 -4.64 -9.40 9.45
CA GLN A 26 -4.62 -10.87 9.34
C GLN A 26 -4.24 -11.34 7.92
N ILE A 27 -3.22 -10.72 7.33
CA ILE A 27 -2.73 -11.03 5.98
C ILE A 27 -1.33 -11.62 6.15
N GLU A 28 -1.02 -12.73 5.45
CA GLU A 28 0.27 -13.42 5.59
C GLU A 28 1.43 -12.49 5.22
N SER A 29 1.33 -11.87 4.04
CA SER A 29 2.36 -10.95 3.55
C SER A 29 1.80 -9.94 2.56
N TYR A 30 2.33 -8.72 2.63
CA TYR A 30 2.18 -7.72 1.59
C TYR A 30 3.40 -7.79 0.69
N ASN A 31 3.20 -8.19 -0.57
CA ASN A 31 4.26 -8.30 -1.55
C ASN A 31 4.67 -6.91 -2.05
N ASN A 32 3.69 -6.03 -2.28
CA ASN A 32 3.94 -4.70 -2.78
C ASN A 32 2.76 -3.77 -2.45
N VAL A 33 3.06 -2.52 -2.13
CA VAL A 33 2.06 -1.45 -1.93
C VAL A 33 2.51 -0.26 -2.75
N THR A 34 1.70 0.12 -3.74
CA THR A 34 1.99 1.29 -4.60
C THR A 34 0.91 2.34 -4.46
N VAL A 35 1.33 3.60 -4.54
CA VAL A 35 0.44 4.77 -4.52
C VAL A 35 0.79 5.62 -5.73
N SER A 36 -0.19 5.87 -6.59
CA SER A 36 0.04 6.67 -7.79
C SER A 36 0.39 8.11 -7.42
N ASN A 37 1.30 8.71 -8.21
CA ASN A 37 1.85 10.05 -7.98
C ASN A 37 2.68 10.17 -6.69
N CYS A 38 3.19 9.05 -6.18
CA CYS A 38 4.05 9.01 -5.01
C CYS A 38 5.48 8.58 -5.38
N ASN A 39 6.48 9.17 -4.74
CA ASN A 39 7.86 8.69 -4.85
C ASN A 39 8.07 7.55 -3.82
N PRO A 40 8.41 6.32 -4.24
CA PRO A 40 8.58 5.20 -3.33
C PRO A 40 9.74 5.36 -2.35
N ILE A 41 10.74 6.19 -2.68
CA ILE A 41 11.93 6.42 -1.85
C ILE A 41 11.68 7.55 -0.83
N ALA A 42 10.61 8.33 -1.01
CA ALA A 42 10.29 9.42 -0.09
C ALA A 42 9.71 8.88 1.22
N SER A 43 10.14 9.46 2.34
CA SER A 43 9.59 9.14 3.68
C SER A 43 8.11 9.52 3.84
N LYS A 44 7.57 10.34 2.92
CA LYS A 44 6.18 10.81 2.92
C LYS A 44 5.64 10.88 1.51
N CYS A 45 4.35 10.55 1.37
CA CYS A 45 3.61 10.67 0.13
C CYS A 45 2.81 11.98 0.09
N ILE A 46 3.13 12.87 -0.86
CA ILE A 46 2.37 14.12 -1.03
C ILE A 46 1.21 13.87 -1.99
N LEU A 47 0.00 13.83 -1.44
CA LEU A 47 -1.22 13.68 -2.23
C LEU A 47 -1.82 15.06 -2.58
N PRO A 48 -1.77 15.50 -3.85
CA PRO A 48 -2.31 16.79 -4.26
C PRO A 48 -3.84 16.79 -4.20
N ARG A 49 -4.41 17.81 -3.55
CA ARG A 49 -5.85 18.05 -3.51
C ARG A 49 -6.42 18.28 -4.91
N GLY A 50 -7.65 17.84 -5.12
CA GLY A 50 -8.37 17.92 -6.39
C GLY A 50 -7.89 16.93 -7.44
N LYS A 51 -7.02 15.98 -7.08
CA LYS A 51 -6.58 14.90 -7.97
C LYS A 51 -7.01 13.54 -7.42
N ASN A 52 -7.10 12.57 -8.31
CA ASN A 52 -7.29 11.17 -7.94
C ASN A 52 -5.93 10.54 -7.67
N THR A 53 -5.86 9.73 -6.62
CA THR A 53 -4.75 8.81 -6.38
C THR A 53 -5.27 7.39 -6.47
N THR A 54 -4.41 6.46 -6.79
CA THR A 54 -4.73 5.05 -6.95
C THR A 54 -3.81 4.29 -6.01
N ILE A 55 -4.38 3.47 -5.16
CA ILE A 55 -3.64 2.57 -4.28
C ILE A 55 -3.78 1.17 -4.85
N GLU A 56 -2.66 0.48 -5.02
CA GLU A 56 -2.62 -0.93 -5.41
C GLU A 56 -1.84 -1.72 -4.36
N ILE A 57 -2.44 -2.82 -3.89
CA ILE A 57 -1.90 -3.67 -2.84
C ILE A 57 -1.84 -5.09 -3.38
N ASN A 58 -0.64 -5.66 -3.40
CA ASN A 58 -0.42 -7.06 -3.71
C ASN A 58 -0.16 -7.82 -2.42
N PHE A 59 -0.92 -8.87 -2.15
CA PHE A 59 -0.84 -9.61 -0.89
C PHE A 59 -1.10 -11.11 -1.05
N ASN A 60 -0.59 -11.89 -0.09
CA ASN A 60 -0.90 -13.31 0.07
C ASN A 60 -1.76 -13.53 1.31
N LEU A 61 -2.57 -14.58 1.28
CA LEU A 61 -3.46 -14.95 2.37
C LEU A 61 -2.83 -16.04 3.24
N ASP A 62 -3.11 -16.01 4.54
CA ASP A 62 -2.72 -17.09 5.46
C ASP A 62 -3.75 -18.23 5.48
N LYS A 63 -5.00 -17.95 5.05
CA LYS A 63 -6.18 -18.82 5.03
C LYS A 63 -7.19 -18.39 3.96
N ASP A 64 -8.12 -19.27 3.64
CA ASP A 64 -9.24 -18.97 2.73
C ASP A 64 -10.18 -17.90 3.30
N ILE A 65 -10.59 -16.95 2.46
CA ILE A 65 -11.53 -15.89 2.82
C ILE A 65 -12.66 -15.76 1.80
N LYS A 66 -13.88 -15.55 2.31
CA LYS A 66 -15.08 -15.46 1.47
C LYS A 66 -15.43 -14.04 1.04
N ARG A 67 -14.99 -13.04 1.80
CA ARG A 67 -15.29 -11.62 1.57
C ARG A 67 -14.12 -10.76 2.00
N VAL A 68 -13.98 -9.62 1.34
CA VAL A 68 -12.94 -8.63 1.62
C VAL A 68 -13.62 -7.28 1.77
N SER A 69 -13.56 -6.68 2.95
CA SER A 69 -14.13 -5.34 3.19
C SER A 69 -13.04 -4.29 3.26
N THR A 70 -13.15 -3.25 2.46
CA THR A 70 -12.26 -2.09 2.47
C THR A 70 -12.73 -1.04 3.47
N VAL A 71 -11.80 -0.53 4.29
CA VAL A 71 -12.00 0.64 5.15
C VAL A 71 -10.81 1.57 4.98
N VAL A 72 -11.08 2.85 4.69
CA VAL A 72 -10.05 3.89 4.55
C VAL A 72 -10.19 4.91 5.68
N ARG A 73 -9.08 5.18 6.37
CA ARG A 73 -8.99 6.15 7.47
C ARG A 73 -7.79 7.06 7.27
N GLY A 74 -7.99 8.36 7.40
CA GLY A 74 -6.91 9.33 7.55
C GLY A 74 -6.63 9.56 9.03
N VAL A 75 -5.38 9.81 9.42
CA VAL A 75 -5.02 10.14 10.81
C VAL A 75 -4.41 11.53 10.83
N ILE A 76 -5.02 12.45 11.57
CA ILE A 76 -4.56 13.84 11.71
C ILE A 76 -4.33 14.11 13.19
N VAL A 77 -3.08 14.38 13.60
CA VAL A 77 -2.73 14.63 15.02
C VAL A 77 -3.31 13.54 15.95
N ASN A 78 -3.09 12.27 15.59
CA ASN A 78 -3.61 11.08 16.28
C ASN A 78 -5.14 10.90 16.28
N PHE A 79 -5.91 11.75 15.58
CA PHE A 79 -7.36 11.58 15.42
C PHE A 79 -7.70 10.86 14.11
N PRO A 80 -8.33 9.67 14.15
CA PRO A 80 -8.74 8.96 12.94
C PRO A 80 -10.02 9.55 12.35
N LEU A 81 -9.97 9.95 11.09
CA LEU A 81 -11.09 10.41 10.28
C LEU A 81 -11.46 9.36 9.22
N PRO A 82 -12.73 8.93 9.14
CA PRO A 82 -13.16 7.99 8.12
C PRO A 82 -13.19 8.64 6.74
N TYR A 83 -12.78 7.90 5.71
CA TYR A 83 -13.06 8.23 4.31
C TYR A 83 -14.27 7.42 3.84
N PRO A 84 -15.40 8.04 3.45
CA PRO A 84 -16.58 7.32 3.02
C PRO A 84 -16.35 6.68 1.65
N LEU A 85 -16.43 5.35 1.59
CA LEU A 85 -16.45 4.58 0.35
C LEU A 85 -17.89 4.28 -0.05
N THR A 86 -18.20 4.34 -1.34
CA THR A 86 -19.52 4.00 -1.89
C THR A 86 -19.76 2.49 -1.91
N VAL A 87 -18.71 1.72 -2.17
CA VAL A 87 -18.69 0.26 -2.14
C VAL A 87 -17.56 -0.17 -1.22
N THR A 88 -17.89 -0.91 -0.17
CA THR A 88 -16.91 -1.43 0.79
C THR A 88 -16.53 -2.86 0.51
N ASP A 89 -17.33 -3.63 -0.23
CA ASP A 89 -16.98 -4.99 -0.62
C ASP A 89 -16.01 -4.97 -1.81
N ALA A 90 -14.75 -5.30 -1.54
CA ALA A 90 -13.70 -5.33 -2.55
C ALA A 90 -13.91 -6.43 -3.59
N CYS A 91 -14.69 -7.46 -3.26
CA CYS A 91 -15.06 -8.54 -4.18
C CYS A 91 -16.03 -8.05 -5.27
N GLU A 92 -16.70 -6.91 -5.07
CA GLU A 92 -17.66 -6.35 -6.04
C GLU A 92 -17.02 -5.31 -6.97
N ALA A 93 -16.10 -4.49 -6.46
CA ALA A 93 -15.67 -3.27 -7.15
C ALA A 93 -14.15 -3.07 -7.32
N SER A 94 -13.30 -3.93 -6.74
CA SER A 94 -11.86 -3.64 -6.59
C SER A 94 -10.92 -4.65 -7.26
N GLY A 95 -11.45 -5.42 -8.22
CA GLY A 95 -10.68 -6.38 -9.01
C GLY A 95 -10.48 -7.75 -8.37
N LEU A 96 -10.92 -7.93 -7.11
CA LEU A 96 -10.89 -9.23 -6.43
C LEU A 96 -12.11 -10.07 -6.84
N LYS A 97 -11.90 -11.37 -7.07
CA LYS A 97 -12.97 -12.33 -7.36
C LYS A 97 -13.06 -13.35 -6.24
N CYS A 98 -14.03 -13.15 -5.35
CA CYS A 98 -14.18 -13.99 -4.18
C CYS A 98 -15.00 -15.27 -4.48
N PRO A 99 -14.80 -16.36 -3.71
CA PRO A 99 -13.89 -16.49 -2.56
C PRO A 99 -12.42 -16.51 -2.99
N LEU A 100 -11.55 -16.02 -2.11
CA LEU A 100 -10.10 -16.10 -2.27
C LEU A 100 -9.57 -17.27 -1.42
N THR A 101 -8.68 -18.06 -1.99
CA THR A 101 -8.06 -19.20 -1.33
C THR A 101 -6.62 -18.85 -0.94
N LYS A 102 -6.07 -19.59 0.02
CA LYS A 102 -4.68 -19.40 0.42
C LYS A 102 -3.69 -19.54 -0.75
N ASP A 103 -3.89 -20.56 -1.57
CA ASP A 103 -2.89 -21.04 -2.53
C ASP A 103 -2.98 -20.36 -3.91
N ASP A 104 -4.07 -19.64 -4.22
CA ASP A 104 -4.28 -18.98 -5.52
C ASP A 104 -3.70 -17.55 -5.59
N GLY A 105 -3.07 -17.06 -4.51
CA GLY A 105 -2.39 -15.77 -4.49
C GLY A 105 -1.15 -15.71 -5.40
N PRO A 106 -0.52 -14.53 -5.56
CA PRO A 106 -0.85 -13.27 -4.89
C PRO A 106 -2.07 -12.58 -5.51
N TYR A 107 -2.83 -11.88 -4.68
CA TYR A 107 -3.98 -11.08 -5.10
C TYR A 107 -3.58 -9.61 -5.27
N SER A 108 -4.10 -8.97 -6.32
CA SER A 108 -4.01 -7.52 -6.51
C SER A 108 -5.34 -6.85 -6.18
N TYR A 109 -5.31 -5.96 -5.20
CA TYR A 109 -6.41 -5.08 -4.84
C TYR A 109 -6.10 -3.67 -5.33
N LYS A 110 -7.06 -3.04 -6.02
CA LYS A 110 -6.92 -1.67 -6.54
C LYS A 110 -8.06 -0.78 -6.09
N LEU A 111 -7.72 0.43 -5.65
CA LEU A 111 -8.67 1.46 -5.22
C LEU A 111 -8.30 2.84 -5.76
N ASP A 112 -9.23 3.48 -6.46
CA ASP A 112 -9.13 4.89 -6.83
C ASP A 112 -9.75 5.77 -5.73
N LEU A 113 -8.94 6.66 -5.18
CA LEU A 113 -9.28 7.60 -4.12
C LEU A 113 -9.22 9.05 -4.62
N PRO A 114 -10.37 9.72 -4.78
CA PRO A 114 -10.43 11.15 -4.97
C PRO A 114 -9.94 11.90 -3.72
N VAL A 115 -8.86 12.69 -3.87
CA VAL A 115 -8.36 13.59 -2.82
C VAL A 115 -9.12 14.90 -2.95
N LYS A 116 -10.24 15.04 -2.24
CA LYS A 116 -11.13 16.20 -2.40
C LYS A 116 -10.45 17.52 -1.98
N LYS A 117 -10.92 18.65 -2.52
CA LYS A 117 -10.34 19.98 -2.26
C LYS A 117 -10.54 20.47 -0.82
N ASP A 118 -11.59 20.00 -0.17
CA ASP A 118 -11.98 20.29 1.22
C ASP A 118 -11.14 19.51 2.25
N PHE A 119 -10.38 18.50 1.84
CA PHE A 119 -9.49 17.75 2.75
C PHE A 119 -8.47 18.68 3.37
N PRO A 120 -8.23 18.65 4.70
CA PRO A 120 -7.32 19.58 5.37
C PRO A 120 -5.88 19.45 4.86
N ARG A 121 -5.14 20.57 4.86
CA ARG A 121 -3.75 20.60 4.41
C ARG A 121 -2.94 20.35 5.67
N VAL A 122 -2.45 19.13 5.78
CA VAL A 122 -1.57 18.75 6.89
C VAL A 122 -0.15 19.13 6.49
N LEU A 123 0.47 20.01 7.27
CA LEU A 123 1.91 20.26 7.21
C LEU A 123 2.50 19.33 8.27
N ILE A 124 2.98 18.16 7.85
CA ILE A 124 3.65 17.19 8.72
C ILE A 124 5.10 17.12 8.29
#